data_AF-A0A415Q920-F1
#
_entry.id   AF-A0A415Q920-F1
#
_cell.length_a   1.000
_cell.length_b   1.000
_cell.length_c   1.000
_cell.angle_alpha   90.00
_cell.angle_beta   90.00
_cell.angle_gamma   90.00
#
_symmetry.space_group_name_H-M   'P 1'
#
loop_
_entity.id
_entity.type
_entity.pdbx_description
1 polymer ?
#
loop_
_entity_poly.entity_id
_entity_poly.type
_entity_poly.pdbx_seq_one_letter_code
_entity_poly.pdbx_strand_id
1 'polypeptide(L)'
;MQRKTSIELYTINKVKEKRKALKISQRQLSTDLNLEMSYVGRVERPNDPSKYNLNHLNALAMYFNCELWDFFPDKPFEEENTKYLPQK
;
A
#
# COMPACT_ATOMS: atom_id res chain seq x y z
N MET A 1 -1.24 16.33 -10.16
CA MET A 1 -1.40 14.92 -9.78
C MET A 1 -0.62 14.73 -8.48
N GLN A 2 -1.26 14.29 -7.39
CA GLN A 2 -0.53 14.09 -6.13
C GLN A 2 0.37 12.86 -6.27
N ARG A 3 1.68 13.05 -6.12
CA ARG A 3 2.65 11.96 -6.13
C ARG A 3 2.57 11.23 -4.79
N LYS A 4 2.59 9.90 -4.85
CA LYS A 4 2.69 9.07 -3.64
C LYS A 4 3.99 9.36 -2.91
N THR A 5 3.92 9.41 -1.58
CA THR A 5 5.11 9.54 -0.74
C THR A 5 5.93 8.25 -0.79
N SER A 6 7.23 8.32 -0.48
CA SER A 6 8.12 7.18 -0.29
C SER A 6 7.56 6.18 0.73
N ILE A 7 6.97 6.64 1.84
CA ILE A 7 6.31 5.72 2.79
C ILE A 7 5.10 5.01 2.17
N GLU A 8 4.25 5.72 1.41
CA GLU A 8 3.10 5.12 0.72
C GLU A 8 3.55 4.09 -0.32
N LEU A 9 4.58 4.43 -1.11
CA LEU A 9 5.17 3.53 -2.09
C LEU A 9 5.79 2.29 -1.45
N TYR A 10 6.49 2.45 -0.32
CA TYR A 10 7.05 1.34 0.43
C TYR A 10 5.96 0.34 0.84
N THR A 11 4.90 0.83 1.49
CA THR A 11 3.76 0.00 1.91
C THR A 11 3.08 -0.69 0.73
N ILE A 12 2.84 0.03 -0.38
CA ILE A 12 2.25 -0.53 -1.59
C ILE A 12 3.13 -1.63 -2.19
N ASN A 13 4.44 -1.42 -2.21
CA ASN A 13 5.38 -2.42 -2.71
C ASN A 13 5.41 -3.66 -1.82
N LYS A 14 5.34 -3.54 -0.50
CA LYS A 14 5.23 -4.69 0.41
C LYS A 14 3.98 -5.51 0.18
N VAL A 15 2.83 -4.87 -0.01
CA VAL A 15 1.60 -5.56 -0.38
C VAL A 15 1.72 -6.25 -1.74
N LYS A 16 2.32 -5.57 -2.73
CA LYS A 16 2.54 -6.11 -4.07
C LYS A 16 3.49 -7.32 -4.08
N GLU A 17 4.54 -7.29 -3.25
CA GLU A 17 5.47 -8.41 -3.04
C GLU A 17 4.72 -9.65 -2.51
N LYS A 18 3.96 -9.50 -1.42
CA LYS A 18 3.15 -10.59 -0.84
C LYS A 18 2.10 -11.12 -1.82
N ARG A 19 1.41 -10.22 -2.52
CA ARG A 19 0.44 -10.58 -3.58
C ARG A 19 1.08 -11.41 -4.69
N LYS A 20 2.26 -10.99 -5.17
CA LYS A 20 3.00 -11.72 -6.21
C LYS A 20 3.53 -13.07 -5.71
N ALA A 21 3.97 -13.15 -4.46
CA ALA A 21 4.42 -14.40 -3.84
C ALA A 21 3.30 -15.46 -3.81
N LEU A 22 2.06 -15.02 -3.54
CA LEU A 22 0.86 -15.88 -3.60
C LEU A 22 0.31 -16.09 -5.04
N LYS A 23 0.93 -15.49 -6.06
CA LYS A 23 0.53 -15.59 -7.48
C LYS A 23 -0.92 -15.16 -7.77
N ILE A 24 -1.49 -14.28 -6.95
CA ILE A 24 -2.86 -13.78 -7.15
C ILE A 24 -2.86 -12.48 -7.97
N SER A 25 -3.94 -12.25 -8.73
CA SER A 25 -4.10 -11.04 -9.53
C SER A 25 -4.50 -9.84 -8.66
N GLN A 26 -4.34 -8.62 -9.19
CA GLN A 26 -4.81 -7.40 -8.53
C GLN A 26 -6.34 -7.42 -8.34
N ARG A 27 -7.06 -7.93 -9.34
CA ARG A 27 -8.52 -8.10 -9.29
C ARG A 27 -8.92 -9.08 -8.20
N GLN A 28 -8.24 -10.23 -8.11
CA GLN A 28 -8.49 -11.23 -7.08
C GLN A 28 -8.33 -10.63 -5.69
N LEU A 29 -7.20 -9.98 -5.41
CA LEU A 29 -6.98 -9.35 -4.09
C LEU A 29 -8.02 -8.26 -3.78
N SER A 30 -8.49 -7.53 -4.78
CA SER A 30 -9.54 -6.53 -4.59
C SER A 30 -10.86 -7.20 -4.17
N THR A 31 -11.27 -8.26 -4.87
CA THR A 31 -12.47 -9.02 -4.55
C THR A 31 -12.39 -9.68 -3.18
N ASP A 32 -11.26 -10.29 -2.84
CA ASP A 32 -11.07 -11.00 -1.57
C ASP A 32 -11.14 -10.07 -0.35
N LEU A 33 -10.75 -8.80 -0.53
CA LEU A 33 -10.87 -7.75 0.49
C LEU A 33 -12.21 -7.01 0.46
N ASN A 34 -13.16 -7.47 -0.36
CA ASN A 34 -14.46 -6.82 -0.58
C ASN A 34 -14.32 -5.35 -1.01
N LEU A 35 -13.31 -5.05 -1.84
CA LEU A 35 -13.05 -3.75 -2.42
C LEU A 35 -13.55 -3.69 -3.86
N GLU A 36 -13.63 -2.48 -4.43
CA GLU A 36 -13.91 -2.33 -5.85
C GLU A 36 -12.87 -3.10 -6.68
N MET A 37 -13.30 -3.83 -7.70
CA MET A 37 -12.46 -4.75 -8.48
C MET A 37 -11.19 -4.11 -9.08
N SER A 38 -11.22 -2.79 -9.31
CA SER A 38 -10.10 -2.01 -9.85
C SER A 38 -9.15 -1.49 -8.77
N TYR A 39 -9.51 -1.58 -7.50
CA TYR A 39 -8.91 -0.83 -6.41
C TYR A 39 -7.41 -1.13 -6.23
N VAL A 40 -7.03 -2.41 -6.09
CA VAL A 40 -5.61 -2.78 -5.98
C VAL A 40 -4.83 -2.37 -7.24
N GLY A 41 -5.45 -2.46 -8.41
CA GLY A 41 -4.87 -1.99 -9.66
C GLY A 41 -4.62 -0.49 -9.67
N ARG A 42 -5.52 0.32 -9.09
CA ARG A 42 -5.33 1.76 -8.88
C ARG A 42 -4.23 2.02 -7.86
N VAL A 43 -4.24 1.35 -6.72
CA VAL A 43 -3.23 1.53 -5.67
C VAL A 43 -1.81 1.21 -6.18
N GLU A 44 -1.64 0.14 -6.94
CA GLU A 44 -0.32 -0.24 -7.48
C GLU A 44 0.17 0.62 -8.66
N ARG A 45 -0.68 1.52 -9.21
CA ARG A 45 -0.26 2.47 -10.24
C ARG A 45 0.50 3.64 -9.61
N PRO A 46 1.70 3.99 -10.08
CA PRO A 46 2.48 5.10 -9.51
C PRO A 46 1.78 6.47 -9.59
N ASN A 47 0.98 6.66 -10.65
CA ASN A 47 0.36 7.95 -10.97
C ASN A 47 -1.05 8.11 -10.37
N ASP A 48 -1.59 7.07 -9.75
CA ASP A 48 -2.92 7.12 -9.14
C ASP A 48 -2.82 7.55 -7.66
N PRO A 49 -3.70 8.43 -7.15
CA PRO A 49 -3.65 8.89 -5.76
C PRO A 49 -4.15 7.85 -4.73
N SER A 50 -4.75 6.74 -5.17
CA SER A 50 -5.30 5.70 -4.30
C SER A 50 -4.19 5.03 -3.49
N LYS A 51 -4.44 4.82 -2.19
CA LYS A 51 -3.51 4.24 -1.22
C LYS A 51 -4.23 3.37 -0.21
N TYR A 52 -3.52 2.40 0.37
CA TYR A 52 -4.02 1.62 1.50
C TYR A 52 -4.11 2.49 2.75
N ASN A 53 -5.22 2.36 3.48
CA ASN A 53 -5.38 2.95 4.81
C ASN A 53 -5.13 1.86 5.87
N LEU A 54 -5.17 2.23 7.15
CA LEU A 54 -4.91 1.30 8.26
C LEU A 54 -5.89 0.11 8.28
N ASN A 55 -7.16 0.32 7.94
CA ASN A 55 -8.15 -0.76 7.87
C ASN A 55 -7.82 -1.75 6.75
N HIS A 56 -7.38 -1.26 5.59
CA HIS A 56 -6.92 -2.11 4.49
C HIS A 56 -5.69 -2.91 4.92
N LEU A 57 -4.71 -2.28 5.58
CA LEU A 57 -3.50 -2.96 6.05
C LEU A 57 -3.81 -4.03 7.10
N ASN A 58 -4.75 -3.77 8.01
CA ASN A 58 -5.21 -4.77 8.97
C ASN A 58 -5.86 -5.98 8.28
N ALA A 59 -6.74 -5.74 7.29
CA ALA A 59 -7.34 -6.81 6.51
C ALA A 59 -6.29 -7.59 5.69
N LEU A 60 -5.31 -6.89 5.11
CA LEU A 60 -4.20 -7.48 4.38
C LEU A 60 -3.29 -8.34 5.28
N ALA A 61 -3.06 -7.92 6.52
CA ALA A 61 -2.30 -8.69 7.52
C ALA A 61 -2.97 -10.04 7.77
N MET A 62 -4.28 -10.02 8.02
CA MET A 62 -5.08 -11.23 8.19
C MET A 62 -5.11 -12.09 6.92
N TYR A 63 -5.30 -11.47 5.75
CA TYR A 63 -5.37 -12.17 4.47
C TYR A 63 -4.05 -12.86 4.10
N PHE A 64 -2.91 -12.21 4.33
CA PHE A 64 -1.58 -12.77 4.05
C PHE A 64 -1.02 -13.61 5.20
N ASN A 65 -1.75 -13.76 6.31
CA ASN A 65 -1.31 -14.42 7.53
C ASN A 65 0.07 -13.91 7.99
N CYS A 66 0.19 -12.59 8.14
CA CYS A 66 1.42 -11.93 8.56
C CYS A 66 1.18 -10.82 9.57
N GLU A 67 2.25 -10.33 10.18
CA GLU A 67 2.16 -9.22 11.14
C GLU A 67 1.79 -7.91 10.43
N LEU A 68 1.06 -7.05 11.13
CA LEU A 68 0.70 -5.72 10.61
C LEU A 68 1.96 -4.89 10.29
N TRP A 69 3.02 -5.06 11.09
CA TRP A 69 4.28 -4.34 10.97
C TRP A 69 5.07 -4.67 9.69
N ASP A 70 4.77 -5.79 9.02
CA ASP A 70 5.40 -6.17 7.75
C ASP A 70 5.18 -5.16 6.61
N PHE A 71 4.17 -4.29 6.75
CA PHE A 71 3.84 -3.25 5.76
C PHE A 71 4.51 -1.90 6.01
N PHE A 72 5.26 -1.77 7.11
CA PHE A 72 5.86 -0.52 7.56
C PHE A 72 7.40 -0.59 7.52
N PRO A 73 8.08 0.54 7.32
CA PRO A 73 9.54 0.59 7.44
C PRO A 73 9.95 0.69 8.91
N ASP A 74 11.16 0.20 9.24
CA ASP A 74 11.71 0.31 10.60
C ASP A 74 12.06 1.77 10.98
N LYS A 75 12.29 2.62 9.98
CA LYS A 75 12.64 4.03 10.14
C LYS A 75 11.75 4.90 9.25
N PRO A 76 11.46 6.15 9.68
CA PRO A 76 10.73 7.09 8.83
C PRO A 76 11.56 7.45 7.58
N PHE A 77 10.87 7.83 6.51
CA PHE A 77 11.49 8.41 5.33
C PHE A 77 11.53 9.93 5.48
N GLU A 78 12.71 10.53 5.31
CA GLU A 78 12.89 11.97 5.20
C GLU A 78 12.50 12.39 3.78
N GLU A 79 11.26 12.86 3.61
CA GLU A 79 10.76 13.34 2.32
C GLU A 79 10.57 14.85 2.33
N GLU A 80 11.13 15.54 1.34
CA GLU A 80 10.95 16.98 1.14
C GLU A 80 9.50 17.36 0.80
N ASN A 81 8.71 16.43 0.27
CA ASN A 81 7.36 16.74 -0.27
C ASN A 81 6.21 16.47 0.70
N THR A 82 6.48 16.10 1.96
CA THR A 82 5.41 15.95 2.94
C THR A 82 4.99 17.32 3.47
N LYS A 83 3.69 17.63 3.41
CA LYS A 83 3.13 18.86 3.98
C LYS A 83 3.14 18.90 5.52
N TYR A 84 3.55 17.80 6.15
CA TYR A 84 3.51 17.60 7.60
C TYR A 84 4.87 17.81 8.28
N LEU A 85 5.93 18.03 7.50
CA LEU A 85 7.23 18.45 8.01
C LEU A 85 7.47 19.92 7.62
N PRO A 86 8.17 20.68 8.48
CA PRO A 86 8.56 22.04 8.12
C PRO A 86 9.47 21.98 6.89
N GLN A 87 9.10 22.76 5.87
CA GLN A 87 9.93 22.98 4.70
C GLN A 87 11.15 23.79 5.14
N LYS A 88 12.35 23.30 4.87
CA LYS A 88 13.59 24.06 5.12
C LYS A 88 13.79 25.14 4.07
#